data_AF-A0A437NGA7-F1
#
_entry.id   AF-A0A437NGA7-F1
#
_cell.length_a   1.000
_cell.length_b   1.000
_cell.length_c   1.000
_cell.angle_alpha   90.00
_cell.angle_beta   90.00
_cell.angle_gamma   90.00
#
_symmetry.space_group_name_H-M   'P 1'
#
loop_
_entity.id
_entity.type
_entity.pdbx_description
1 polymer ?
#
loop_
_entity_poly.entity_id
_entity_poly.type
_entity_poly.pdbx_seq_one_letter_code
_entity_poly.pdbx_strand_id
1 'polypeptide(L)'
;MAAKTTLNAKNLEVLGAQRLAELLIEISTGSAAHKRRLRMELAGNQGSIEVAREIRKRLGSIARAQSVIEWHKVKAVNADLETQRSAIVTVVAADDPKEAFDLIWQFLAVADSIFHRSNSNDIAFTETFHQACADAGVIASSAGIGIDVLADKVFAALQDNDHGQYDPLIAEMVPALGKDGLDRLKSLLVQWLNEAEEEPADADREILGWGGNGPIYRNEIYANQPRRAARIALQDIADAQDDVDAFIAQQPEGTLTSPTVATEIADRLLLAGRAEEALRILDGVDHRFEMPFEWQEARVETLEALGRGEEAQAYRWQCFKQSLNGEHLRAFLRKLADFDDIEAEEKAFAFAHGFPDVHRALAFFLAWPAHAEAAKLIFNRQAELDGDRYELMTSGAEMLREKHPLAATILLRSMIGFAVENGRSSRYRHAARHLAECASLAPHIDDFGSARPHDAYVTELKRQHGKKHGFWSLIR
;
A
#
# COMPACT_ATOMS: atom_id res chain seq x y z
N MET A 1 13.72 43.11 9.35
CA MET A 1 14.66 43.10 8.19
C MET A 1 15.59 41.92 8.37
N ALA A 2 15.63 40.96 7.43
CA ALA A 2 16.56 39.84 7.52
C ALA A 2 18.01 40.34 7.49
N ALA A 3 18.91 39.72 8.28
CA ALA A 3 20.31 40.12 8.31
C ALA A 3 20.93 39.97 6.90
N LYS A 4 21.75 40.94 6.48
CA LYS A 4 22.37 41.01 5.14
C LYS A 4 23.26 39.80 4.80
N THR A 5 23.61 38.98 5.79
CA THR A 5 24.43 37.77 5.67
C THR A 5 23.64 36.46 5.72
N THR A 6 22.32 36.52 5.88
CA THR A 6 21.47 35.32 5.91
C THR A 6 21.42 34.68 4.52
N LEU A 7 21.58 33.37 4.41
CA LEU A 7 21.47 32.66 3.13
C LEU A 7 20.03 32.69 2.62
N ASN A 8 19.77 33.49 1.58
CA ASN A 8 18.49 33.56 0.85
C ASN A 8 18.70 34.16 -0.55
N ALA A 9 17.71 33.98 -1.44
CA ALA A 9 17.79 34.43 -2.84
C ALA A 9 18.12 35.94 -2.95
N LYS A 10 17.43 36.78 -2.17
CA LYS A 10 17.62 38.25 -2.21
C LYS A 10 19.04 38.69 -1.85
N ASN A 11 19.66 38.04 -0.87
CA ASN A 11 21.05 38.33 -0.49
C ASN A 11 22.05 37.76 -1.51
N LEU A 12 21.73 36.64 -2.17
CA LEU A 12 22.56 36.08 -3.25
C LEU A 12 22.54 36.96 -4.50
N GLU A 13 21.40 37.55 -4.87
CA GLU A 13 21.28 38.49 -5.99
C GLU A 13 22.26 39.68 -5.89
N VAL A 14 22.56 40.13 -4.67
CA VAL A 14 23.51 41.25 -4.41
C VAL A 14 24.94 40.91 -4.87
N LEU A 15 25.30 39.62 -4.99
CA LEU A 15 26.63 39.20 -5.47
C LEU A 15 26.84 39.47 -6.97
N GLY A 16 25.77 39.69 -7.73
CA GLY A 16 25.82 39.92 -9.17
C GLY A 16 25.98 38.66 -10.01
N ALA A 17 25.55 38.74 -11.27
CA ALA A 17 25.45 37.58 -12.17
C ALA A 17 26.78 36.86 -12.40
N GLN A 18 27.90 37.60 -12.55
CA GLN A 18 29.22 37.01 -12.78
C GLN A 18 29.66 36.13 -11.61
N ARG A 19 29.56 36.64 -10.37
CA ARG A 19 29.99 35.90 -9.19
C ARG A 19 29.08 34.70 -8.92
N LEU A 20 27.78 34.84 -9.15
CA LEU A 20 26.83 33.73 -9.06
C LEU A 20 27.13 32.63 -10.10
N ALA A 21 27.44 33.00 -11.35
CA ALA A 21 27.81 32.03 -12.38
C ALA A 21 29.10 31.26 -12.02
N GLU A 22 30.13 31.95 -11.54
CA GLU A 22 31.36 31.31 -11.04
C GLU A 22 31.09 30.32 -9.91
N LEU A 23 30.28 30.73 -8.91
CA LEU A 23 29.90 29.87 -7.78
C LEU A 23 29.06 28.66 -8.23
N LEU A 24 28.15 28.83 -9.19
CA LEU A 24 27.37 27.72 -9.73
C LEU A 24 28.26 26.72 -10.50
N ILE A 25 29.28 27.19 -11.23
CA ILE A 25 30.28 26.31 -11.86
C ILE A 25 31.10 25.58 -10.80
N GLU A 26 31.54 26.28 -9.76
CA GLU A 26 32.30 25.70 -8.65
C GLU A 26 31.48 24.61 -7.93
N ILE A 27 30.26 24.93 -7.49
CA ILE A 27 29.37 24.01 -6.76
C ILE A 27 28.86 22.85 -7.64
N SER A 28 28.76 23.06 -8.96
CA SER A 28 28.41 21.98 -9.88
C SER A 28 29.60 21.10 -10.24
N THR A 29 30.84 21.51 -9.93
CA THR A 29 32.02 20.68 -10.16
C THR A 29 31.96 19.44 -9.26
N GLY A 30 32.12 18.26 -9.87
CA GLY A 30 31.95 16.97 -9.18
C GLY A 30 30.49 16.47 -9.06
N SER A 31 29.48 17.33 -9.28
CA SER A 31 28.06 16.92 -9.26
C SER A 31 27.46 16.89 -10.67
N ALA A 32 27.33 15.68 -11.23
CA ALA A 32 26.69 15.50 -12.53
C ALA A 32 25.22 16.00 -12.54
N ALA A 33 24.52 15.87 -11.41
CA ALA A 33 23.13 16.34 -11.25
C ALA A 33 23.05 17.87 -11.34
N HIS A 34 23.91 18.59 -10.62
CA HIS A 34 23.93 20.06 -10.68
C HIS A 34 24.30 20.57 -12.09
N LYS A 35 25.27 19.93 -12.76
CA LYS A 35 25.62 20.29 -14.14
C LYS A 35 24.44 20.10 -15.11
N ARG A 36 23.65 19.04 -14.94
CA ARG A 36 22.45 18.81 -15.76
C ARG A 36 21.38 19.86 -15.50
N ARG A 37 21.11 20.18 -14.23
CA ARG A 37 20.16 21.23 -13.87
C ARG A 37 20.54 22.56 -14.52
N LEU A 38 21.80 23.00 -14.39
CA LEU A 38 22.26 24.24 -15.01
C LEU A 38 22.12 24.24 -16.54
N ARG A 39 22.38 23.11 -17.21
CA ARG A 39 22.16 22.99 -18.66
C ARG A 39 20.68 23.09 -19.03
N MET A 40 19.79 22.52 -18.23
CA MET A 40 18.34 22.61 -18.46
C MET A 40 17.85 24.05 -18.34
N GLU A 41 18.30 24.80 -17.31
CA GLU A 41 17.98 26.22 -17.16
C GLU A 41 18.53 27.08 -18.32
N LEU A 42 19.74 26.76 -18.81
CA LEU A 42 20.30 27.43 -19.98
C LEU A 42 19.52 27.12 -21.27
N ALA A 43 19.08 25.88 -21.44
CA ALA A 43 18.23 25.48 -22.56
C ALA A 43 16.87 26.18 -22.51
N GLY A 44 16.27 26.31 -21.33
CA GLY A 44 15.01 27.03 -21.12
C GLY A 44 15.07 28.49 -21.60
N ASN A 45 16.22 29.16 -21.41
CA ASN A 45 16.44 30.51 -21.95
C ASN A 45 16.60 30.57 -23.48
N GLN A 46 16.91 29.45 -24.14
CA GLN A 46 17.06 29.38 -25.60
C GLN A 46 15.77 28.93 -26.30
N GLY A 47 14.80 28.40 -25.56
CA GLY A 47 13.48 28.00 -26.05
C GLY A 47 13.17 26.51 -25.82
N SER A 48 11.90 26.15 -26.01
CA SER A 48 11.35 24.80 -25.85
C SER A 48 12.12 23.72 -26.63
N ILE A 49 12.56 24.03 -27.85
CA ILE A 49 13.29 23.12 -28.74
C ILE A 49 14.62 22.65 -28.11
N GLU A 50 15.36 23.56 -27.49
CA GLU A 50 16.63 23.21 -26.84
C GLU A 50 16.41 22.41 -25.56
N VAL A 51 15.34 22.70 -24.82
CA VAL A 51 14.90 21.91 -23.66
C VAL A 51 14.56 20.49 -24.10
N ALA A 52 13.75 20.33 -25.14
CA ALA A 52 13.41 19.04 -25.73
C ALA A 52 14.67 18.24 -26.15
N ARG A 53 15.65 18.90 -26.77
CA ARG A 53 16.93 18.29 -27.16
C ARG A 53 17.73 17.77 -25.96
N GLU A 54 17.82 18.54 -24.88
CA GLU A 54 18.53 18.10 -23.67
C GLU A 54 17.78 16.97 -22.93
N ILE A 55 16.44 17.03 -22.88
CA ILE A 55 15.62 15.95 -22.32
C ILE A 55 15.85 14.65 -23.10
N ARG A 56 15.71 14.68 -24.44
CA ARG A 56 15.92 13.51 -25.31
C ARG A 56 17.29 12.89 -25.13
N LYS A 57 18.33 13.73 -25.05
CA LYS A 57 19.69 13.28 -24.77
C LYS A 57 19.80 12.60 -23.41
N ARG A 58 19.10 13.10 -22.39
CA ARG A 58 19.11 12.50 -21.06
C ARG A 58 18.36 11.17 -21.03
N LEU A 59 17.16 11.11 -21.60
CA LEU A 59 16.38 9.86 -21.70
C LEU A 59 17.14 8.78 -22.45
N GLY A 60 17.74 9.11 -23.59
CA GLY A 60 18.61 8.17 -24.33
C GLY A 60 19.88 7.77 -23.56
N SER A 61 20.36 8.58 -22.61
CA SER A 61 21.43 8.18 -21.69
C SER A 61 20.95 7.26 -20.57
N ILE A 62 19.70 7.43 -20.10
CA ILE A 62 19.10 6.58 -19.06
C ILE A 62 18.82 5.19 -19.65
N ALA A 63 18.19 5.13 -20.82
CA ALA A 63 17.85 3.89 -21.52
C ALA A 63 19.08 2.99 -21.79
N ARG A 64 20.22 3.59 -22.15
CA ARG A 64 21.47 2.87 -22.45
C ARG A 64 22.31 2.52 -21.22
N ALA A 65 21.99 3.04 -20.05
CA ALA A 65 22.79 2.77 -18.87
C ALA A 65 22.57 1.33 -18.41
N GLN A 66 23.65 0.65 -17.98
CA GLN A 66 23.63 -0.75 -17.54
C GLN A 66 23.96 -0.92 -16.05
N SER A 67 24.34 0.17 -15.37
CA SER A 67 24.74 0.10 -13.97
C SER A 67 23.55 -0.10 -13.04
N VAL A 68 23.68 -1.05 -12.10
CA VAL A 68 22.71 -1.30 -11.04
C VAL A 68 22.46 -0.03 -10.23
N ILE A 69 21.18 0.23 -9.96
CA ILE A 69 20.69 1.31 -9.11
C ILE A 69 20.65 0.78 -7.69
N GLU A 70 21.69 1.08 -6.92
CA GLU A 70 21.74 0.74 -5.50
C GLU A 70 20.68 1.53 -4.72
N TRP A 71 20.14 0.94 -3.64
CA TRP A 71 19.04 1.52 -2.83
C TRP A 71 19.27 2.98 -2.42
N HIS A 72 20.51 3.35 -2.08
CA HIS A 72 20.86 4.72 -1.68
C HIS A 72 20.88 5.73 -2.84
N LYS A 73 20.87 5.25 -4.09
CA LYS A 73 20.81 6.04 -5.33
C LYS A 73 19.39 6.20 -5.88
N VAL A 74 18.43 5.38 -5.44
CA VAL A 74 17.03 5.40 -5.89
C VAL A 74 16.46 6.81 -5.85
N LYS A 75 16.60 7.52 -4.72
CA LYS A 75 16.14 8.90 -4.56
C LYS A 75 16.75 9.86 -5.58
N ALA A 76 18.04 9.71 -5.88
CA ALA A 76 18.74 10.59 -6.82
C ALA A 76 18.36 10.32 -8.28
N VAL A 77 18.15 9.04 -8.64
CA VAL A 77 17.64 8.67 -9.96
C VAL A 77 16.20 9.14 -10.13
N ASN A 78 15.34 8.96 -9.12
CA ASN A 78 13.95 9.38 -9.20
C ASN A 78 13.83 10.91 -9.33
N ALA A 79 14.64 11.68 -8.59
CA ALA A 79 14.67 13.14 -8.75
C ALA A 79 15.13 13.58 -10.15
N ASP A 80 16.02 12.82 -10.81
CA ASP A 80 16.47 13.08 -12.17
C ASP A 80 15.37 12.78 -13.20
N LEU A 81 14.61 11.68 -13.02
CA LEU A 81 13.41 11.36 -13.79
C LEU A 81 12.34 12.43 -13.63
N GLU A 82 12.02 12.81 -12.39
CA GLU A 82 11.07 13.87 -12.05
C GLU A 82 11.42 15.19 -12.75
N THR A 83 12.72 15.55 -12.77
CA THR A 83 13.19 16.75 -13.47
C THR A 83 12.91 16.67 -14.97
N GLN A 84 13.08 15.50 -15.60
CA GLN A 84 12.78 15.34 -17.02
C GLN A 84 11.26 15.41 -17.28
N ARG A 85 10.46 14.65 -16.50
CA ARG A 85 9.01 14.63 -16.63
C ARG A 85 8.41 16.02 -16.46
N SER A 86 8.79 16.72 -15.40
CA SER A 86 8.34 18.09 -15.13
C SER A 86 8.69 19.06 -16.26
N ALA A 87 9.90 18.97 -16.84
CA ALA A 87 10.28 19.83 -17.96
C ALA A 87 9.49 19.52 -19.25
N ILE A 88 9.17 18.25 -19.51
CA ILE A 88 8.29 17.86 -20.63
C ILE A 88 6.93 18.54 -20.48
N VAL A 89 6.31 18.41 -19.31
CA VAL A 89 4.95 18.89 -19.04
C VAL A 89 4.87 20.41 -18.95
N THR A 90 5.80 21.05 -18.24
CA THR A 90 5.70 22.47 -17.90
C THR A 90 6.32 23.39 -18.95
N VAL A 91 7.32 22.92 -19.71
CA VAL A 91 8.04 23.74 -20.68
C VAL A 91 7.73 23.32 -22.10
N VAL A 92 7.91 22.04 -22.44
CA VAL A 92 7.75 21.59 -23.83
C VAL A 92 6.28 21.55 -24.23
N ALA A 93 5.41 20.95 -23.41
CA ALA A 93 3.99 20.81 -23.74
C ALA A 93 3.25 22.14 -23.85
N ALA A 94 3.73 23.20 -23.20
CA ALA A 94 3.15 24.54 -23.29
C ALA A 94 3.37 25.20 -24.67
N ASP A 95 4.45 24.83 -25.37
CA ASP A 95 4.84 25.45 -26.65
C ASP A 95 4.62 24.50 -27.83
N ASP A 96 5.00 23.22 -27.69
CA ASP A 96 4.82 22.17 -28.69
C ASP A 96 4.29 20.87 -28.05
N PRO A 97 2.96 20.72 -27.96
CA PRO A 97 2.34 19.50 -27.43
C PRO A 97 2.72 18.22 -28.18
N LYS A 98 3.04 18.29 -29.49
CA LYS A 98 3.38 17.10 -30.27
C LYS A 98 4.79 16.61 -29.95
N GLU A 99 5.74 17.53 -29.86
CA GLU A 99 7.09 17.20 -29.39
C GLU A 99 7.07 16.69 -27.93
N ALA A 100 6.23 17.28 -27.08
CA ALA A 100 6.04 16.80 -25.71
C ALA A 100 5.45 15.38 -25.68
N PHE A 101 4.52 15.05 -26.58
CA PHE A 101 3.95 13.70 -26.70
C PHE A 101 5.04 12.67 -27.08
N ASP A 102 5.91 13.00 -28.01
CA ASP A 102 7.03 12.13 -28.38
C ASP A 102 8.04 11.96 -27.24
N LEU A 103 8.29 13.01 -26.46
CA LEU A 103 9.18 12.96 -25.30
C LEU A 103 8.60 12.17 -24.13
N ILE A 104 7.31 12.32 -23.82
CA ILE A 104 6.69 11.57 -22.71
C ILE A 104 6.61 10.07 -23.04
N TRP A 105 6.40 9.70 -24.31
CA TRP A 105 6.49 8.29 -24.72
C TRP A 105 7.92 7.75 -24.63
N GLN A 106 8.93 8.56 -24.98
CA GLN A 106 10.33 8.20 -24.76
C GLN A 106 10.67 8.09 -23.27
N PHE A 107 10.04 8.90 -22.42
CA PHE A 107 10.19 8.81 -20.97
C PHE A 107 9.61 7.50 -20.45
N LEU A 108 8.37 7.17 -20.83
CA LEU A 108 7.72 5.91 -20.45
C LEU A 108 8.57 4.70 -20.88
N ALA A 109 9.10 4.71 -22.11
CA ALA A 109 9.96 3.64 -22.63
C ALA A 109 11.27 3.42 -21.85
N VAL A 110 11.70 4.34 -20.97
CA VAL A 110 12.87 4.09 -20.11
C VAL A 110 12.55 3.20 -18.90
N ALA A 111 11.28 2.92 -18.62
CA ALA A 111 10.83 2.15 -17.46
C ALA A 111 11.50 0.78 -17.39
N ASP A 112 11.49 0.04 -18.50
CA ASP A 112 12.10 -1.29 -18.60
C ASP A 112 13.56 -1.28 -18.12
N SER A 113 14.36 -0.34 -18.63
CA SER A 113 15.76 -0.16 -18.21
C SER A 113 15.90 0.17 -16.73
N ILE A 114 15.00 0.98 -16.17
CA ILE A 114 15.04 1.35 -14.75
C ILE A 114 14.75 0.14 -13.88
N PHE A 115 13.64 -0.58 -14.12
CA PHE A 115 13.23 -1.71 -13.29
C PHE A 115 14.18 -2.91 -13.41
N HIS A 116 14.76 -3.17 -14.58
CA HIS A 116 15.81 -4.18 -14.74
C HIS A 116 17.09 -3.86 -13.95
N ARG A 117 17.32 -2.59 -13.61
CA ARG A 117 18.53 -2.13 -12.92
C ARG A 117 18.28 -1.80 -11.46
N SER A 118 17.04 -1.68 -11.01
CA SER A 118 16.65 -1.49 -9.62
C SER A 118 16.08 -2.79 -9.04
N ASN A 119 15.73 -2.77 -7.77
CA ASN A 119 14.84 -3.80 -7.27
C ASN A 119 13.42 -3.47 -7.80
N SER A 120 12.68 -4.47 -8.30
CA SER A 120 11.37 -4.25 -8.94
C SER A 120 10.30 -3.73 -7.98
N ASN A 121 10.56 -3.75 -6.67
CA ASN A 121 9.64 -3.31 -5.63
C ASN A 121 9.87 -1.86 -5.15
N ASP A 122 10.65 -1.06 -5.88
CA ASP A 122 10.86 0.35 -5.56
C ASP A 122 9.63 1.19 -5.96
N ILE A 123 8.66 1.28 -5.03
CA ILE A 123 7.40 2.04 -5.15
C ILE A 123 7.61 3.44 -5.74
N ALA A 124 8.73 4.09 -5.39
CA ALA A 124 9.07 5.42 -5.86
C ALA A 124 9.20 5.55 -7.40
N PHE A 125 9.67 4.49 -8.09
CA PHE A 125 9.74 4.51 -9.55
C PHE A 125 8.36 4.26 -10.17
N THR A 126 7.61 3.31 -9.63
CA THR A 126 6.23 3.02 -10.05
C THR A 126 5.37 4.28 -10.00
N GLU A 127 5.39 5.01 -8.88
CA GLU A 127 4.67 6.29 -8.73
C GLU A 127 5.06 7.32 -9.81
N THR A 128 6.36 7.45 -10.11
CA THR A 128 6.85 8.39 -11.13
C THR A 128 6.37 8.02 -12.54
N PHE A 129 6.30 6.72 -12.86
CA PHE A 129 5.79 6.24 -14.15
C PHE A 129 4.27 6.31 -14.25
N HIS A 130 3.55 6.03 -13.16
CA HIS A 130 2.10 6.24 -13.08
C HIS A 130 1.73 7.71 -13.30
N GLN A 131 2.46 8.64 -12.67
CA GLN A 131 2.27 10.07 -12.91
C GLN A 131 2.61 10.46 -14.37
N ALA A 132 3.62 9.83 -14.98
CA ALA A 132 3.94 10.05 -16.39
C ALA A 132 2.85 9.54 -17.34
N CYS A 133 2.09 8.50 -16.98
CA CYS A 133 0.92 8.06 -17.73
C CYS A 133 -0.19 9.12 -17.71
N ALA A 134 -0.47 9.71 -16.54
CA ALA A 134 -1.42 10.82 -16.41
C ALA A 134 -0.99 12.05 -17.23
N ASP A 135 0.28 12.43 -17.13
CA ASP A 135 0.86 13.50 -17.93
C ASP A 135 0.74 13.21 -19.44
N ALA A 136 0.96 11.95 -19.84
CA ALA A 136 0.82 11.54 -21.24
C ALA A 136 -0.62 11.64 -21.74
N GLY A 137 -1.64 11.34 -20.93
CA GLY A 137 -3.05 11.50 -21.30
C GLY A 137 -3.45 12.96 -21.55
N VAL A 138 -3.00 13.86 -20.67
CA VAL A 138 -3.20 15.32 -20.82
C VAL A 138 -2.50 15.85 -22.08
N ILE A 139 -1.26 15.43 -22.31
CA ILE A 139 -0.47 15.81 -23.48
C ILE A 139 -1.11 15.26 -24.76
N ALA A 140 -1.56 14.00 -24.78
CA ALA A 140 -2.20 13.38 -25.93
C ALA A 140 -3.45 14.15 -26.38
N SER A 141 -4.28 14.56 -25.41
CA SER A 141 -5.47 15.39 -25.65
C SER A 141 -5.11 16.74 -26.27
N SER A 142 -4.04 17.38 -25.77
CA SER A 142 -3.58 18.68 -26.25
C SER A 142 -2.88 18.62 -27.62
N ALA A 143 -2.18 17.51 -27.90
CA ALA A 143 -1.45 17.29 -29.15
C ALA A 143 -2.34 16.90 -30.34
N GLY A 144 -3.58 16.46 -30.07
CA GLY A 144 -4.53 16.04 -31.10
C GLY A 144 -4.04 14.83 -31.88
N ILE A 145 -3.48 13.83 -31.18
CA ILE A 145 -2.99 12.59 -31.79
C ILE A 145 -4.18 11.83 -32.39
N GLY A 146 -4.01 11.32 -33.63
CA GLY A 146 -5.04 10.52 -34.27
C GLY A 146 -5.35 9.26 -33.47
N ILE A 147 -6.64 8.94 -33.33
CA ILE A 147 -7.14 7.83 -32.49
C ILE A 147 -6.45 6.51 -32.81
N ASP A 148 -6.28 6.19 -34.10
CA ASP A 148 -5.62 4.96 -34.53
C ASP A 148 -4.16 4.87 -34.05
N VAL A 149 -3.42 5.98 -34.19
CA VAL A 149 -2.01 6.07 -33.77
C VAL A 149 -1.89 5.99 -32.26
N LEU A 150 -2.82 6.61 -31.53
CA LEU A 150 -2.83 6.58 -30.07
C LEU A 150 -3.15 5.18 -29.55
N ALA A 151 -4.19 4.53 -30.09
CA ALA A 151 -4.57 3.18 -29.72
C ALA A 151 -3.43 2.18 -29.98
N ASP A 152 -2.76 2.26 -31.14
CA ASP A 152 -1.63 1.38 -31.48
C ASP A 152 -0.44 1.62 -30.52
N LYS A 153 -0.19 2.87 -30.12
CA LYS A 153 0.86 3.20 -29.13
C LYS A 153 0.55 2.69 -27.73
N VAL A 154 -0.70 2.84 -27.26
CA VAL A 154 -1.13 2.32 -25.97
C VAL A 154 -1.06 0.80 -25.98
N PHE A 155 -1.55 0.14 -27.02
CA PHE A 155 -1.43 -1.30 -27.20
C PHE A 155 0.02 -1.78 -27.10
N ALA A 156 0.95 -1.15 -27.84
CA ALA A 156 2.36 -1.50 -27.78
C ALA A 156 2.96 -1.33 -26.38
N ALA A 157 2.59 -0.28 -25.64
CA ALA A 157 3.07 -0.08 -24.28
C ALA A 157 2.57 -1.17 -23.33
N LEU A 158 1.30 -1.59 -23.45
CA LEU A 158 0.70 -2.63 -22.59
C LEU A 158 1.35 -4.01 -22.78
N GLN A 159 1.94 -4.28 -23.94
CA GLN A 159 2.69 -5.51 -24.18
C GLN A 159 3.96 -5.62 -23.34
N ASP A 160 4.53 -4.48 -22.93
CA ASP A 160 5.76 -4.39 -22.14
C ASP A 160 5.49 -3.98 -20.68
N ASN A 161 4.32 -4.30 -20.11
CA ASN A 161 3.90 -3.89 -18.75
C ASN A 161 4.31 -4.88 -17.63
N ASP A 162 5.52 -5.45 -17.71
CA ASP A 162 5.98 -6.50 -16.80
C ASP A 162 6.06 -6.10 -15.32
N HIS A 163 6.13 -4.79 -15.03
CA HIS A 163 6.26 -4.25 -13.67
C HIS A 163 5.03 -3.45 -13.22
N GLY A 164 3.95 -3.44 -14.01
CA GLY A 164 2.76 -2.63 -13.73
C GLY A 164 2.99 -1.12 -13.91
N GLN A 165 4.07 -0.72 -14.58
CA GLN A 165 4.44 0.68 -14.78
C GLN A 165 3.44 1.46 -15.65
N TYR A 166 2.60 0.75 -16.41
CA TYR A 166 1.58 1.31 -17.29
C TYR A 166 0.15 0.97 -16.85
N ASP A 167 -0.05 0.44 -15.64
CA ASP A 167 -1.38 0.10 -15.11
C ASP A 167 -2.42 1.24 -15.25
N PRO A 168 -2.12 2.53 -14.95
CA PRO A 168 -3.11 3.59 -15.12
C PRO A 168 -3.30 4.04 -16.58
N LEU A 169 -2.49 3.56 -17.54
CA LEU A 169 -2.38 4.16 -18.87
C LEU A 169 -3.70 4.18 -19.64
N ILE A 170 -4.52 3.13 -19.57
CA ILE A 170 -5.80 3.08 -20.28
C ILE A 170 -6.75 4.14 -19.72
N ALA A 171 -6.91 4.19 -18.40
CA ALA A 171 -7.77 5.16 -17.73
C ALA A 171 -7.36 6.61 -18.03
N GLU A 172 -6.06 6.90 -18.01
CA GLU A 172 -5.52 8.23 -18.31
C GLU A 172 -5.68 8.63 -19.80
N MET A 173 -5.78 7.65 -20.70
CA MET A 173 -5.95 7.88 -22.13
C MET A 173 -7.40 8.02 -22.58
N VAL A 174 -8.39 7.74 -21.70
CA VAL A 174 -9.83 7.84 -22.01
C VAL A 174 -10.20 9.20 -22.64
N PRO A 175 -9.78 10.36 -22.12
CA PRO A 175 -10.15 11.65 -22.70
C PRO A 175 -9.64 11.86 -24.13
N ALA A 176 -8.50 11.25 -24.49
CA ALA A 176 -7.87 11.38 -25.80
C ALA A 176 -8.35 10.30 -26.80
N LEU A 177 -8.59 9.08 -26.33
CA LEU A 177 -9.07 7.97 -27.15
C LEU A 177 -10.56 8.09 -27.47
N GLY A 178 -11.36 8.53 -26.49
CA GLY A 178 -12.81 8.46 -26.56
C GLY A 178 -13.33 7.03 -26.78
N LYS A 179 -14.63 6.91 -27.08
CA LYS A 179 -15.26 5.60 -27.29
C LYS A 179 -14.64 4.83 -28.46
N ASP A 180 -14.47 5.48 -29.61
CA ASP A 180 -13.98 4.84 -30.83
C ASP A 180 -12.54 4.33 -30.67
N GLY A 181 -11.69 5.06 -29.93
CA GLY A 181 -10.33 4.63 -29.62
C GLY A 181 -10.27 3.46 -28.65
N LEU A 182 -11.14 3.43 -27.64
CA LEU A 182 -11.27 2.29 -26.73
C LEU A 182 -11.78 1.05 -27.46
N ASP A 183 -12.75 1.19 -28.38
CA ASP A 183 -13.26 0.06 -29.18
C ASP A 183 -12.19 -0.51 -30.12
N ARG A 184 -11.34 0.34 -30.71
CA ARG A 184 -10.16 -0.10 -31.46
C ARG A 184 -9.16 -0.82 -30.57
N LEU A 185 -8.79 -0.24 -29.43
CA LEU A 185 -7.84 -0.84 -28.49
C LEU A 185 -8.35 -2.20 -27.99
N LYS A 186 -9.64 -2.30 -27.67
CA LYS A 186 -10.32 -3.56 -27.32
C LYS A 186 -10.17 -4.60 -28.43
N SER A 187 -10.36 -4.22 -29.69
CA SER A 187 -10.20 -5.12 -30.83
C SER A 187 -8.77 -5.65 -30.96
N LEU A 188 -7.76 -4.79 -30.76
CA LEU A 188 -6.34 -5.18 -30.76
C LEU A 188 -6.03 -6.16 -29.61
N LEU A 189 -6.54 -5.89 -28.40
CA LEU A 189 -6.32 -6.74 -27.24
C LEU A 189 -7.03 -8.09 -27.36
N VAL A 190 -8.24 -8.14 -27.91
CA VAL A 190 -8.95 -9.40 -28.19
C VAL A 190 -8.20 -10.21 -29.23
N GLN A 191 -7.69 -9.58 -30.29
CA GLN A 191 -6.85 -10.26 -31.27
C GLN A 191 -5.59 -10.84 -30.61
N TRP A 192 -4.89 -10.03 -29.80
CA TRP A 192 -3.69 -10.47 -29.09
C TRP A 192 -3.97 -11.62 -28.10
N LEU A 193 -5.10 -11.57 -27.40
CA LEU A 193 -5.55 -12.64 -26.52
C LEU A 193 -5.78 -13.95 -27.29
N ASN A 194 -6.47 -13.89 -28.43
CA ASN A 194 -6.71 -15.06 -29.29
C ASN A 194 -5.41 -15.64 -29.85
N GLU A 195 -4.49 -14.78 -30.31
CA GLU A 195 -3.16 -15.20 -30.78
C GLU A 195 -2.35 -15.86 -29.66
N ALA A 196 -2.46 -15.36 -28.42
CA ALA A 196 -1.83 -15.98 -27.25
C ALA A 196 -2.53 -17.27 -26.80
N GLU A 197 -3.80 -17.49 -27.17
CA GLU A 197 -4.56 -18.71 -26.88
C GLU A 197 -4.21 -19.87 -27.82
N GLU A 198 -3.71 -19.60 -29.02
CA GLU A 198 -3.16 -20.62 -29.92
C GLU A 198 -1.93 -21.29 -29.30
N GLU A 199 -2.08 -22.53 -28.84
CA GLU A 199 -0.96 -23.30 -28.31
C GLU A 199 0.06 -23.59 -29.43
N PRO A 200 1.36 -23.33 -29.22
CA PRO A 200 2.36 -23.73 -30.19
C PRO A 200 2.32 -25.25 -30.39
N ALA A 201 2.51 -25.68 -31.64
CA ALA A 201 2.60 -27.08 -32.00
C ALA A 201 3.63 -27.80 -31.12
N ASP A 202 3.35 -29.04 -30.75
CA ASP A 202 4.15 -29.81 -29.78
C ASP A 202 5.64 -29.94 -30.19
N ALA A 203 5.91 -29.85 -31.50
CA ALA A 203 7.26 -29.85 -32.08
C ALA A 203 8.06 -28.57 -31.85
N ASP A 204 7.39 -27.45 -31.56
CA ASP A 204 7.99 -26.12 -31.41
C ASP A 204 8.08 -25.68 -29.93
N ARG A 205 7.65 -26.55 -28.98
CA ARG A 205 7.66 -26.24 -27.55
C ARG A 205 9.06 -26.39 -26.94
N GLU A 206 9.60 -25.31 -26.42
CA GLU A 206 10.89 -25.32 -25.72
C GLU A 206 10.75 -25.82 -24.28
N ILE A 207 11.51 -26.83 -23.88
CA ILE A 207 11.48 -27.40 -22.53
C ILE A 207 12.39 -26.58 -21.60
N LEU A 208 11.83 -25.97 -20.55
CA LEU A 208 12.59 -25.25 -19.51
C LEU A 208 13.08 -26.16 -18.39
N GLY A 209 12.40 -27.28 -18.16
CA GLY A 209 12.74 -28.20 -17.08
C GLY A 209 11.92 -29.48 -17.14
N TRP A 210 12.13 -30.36 -16.17
CA TRP A 210 11.40 -31.60 -16.03
C TRP A 210 10.86 -31.70 -14.59
N GLY A 211 9.54 -31.82 -14.46
CA GLY A 211 8.85 -32.00 -13.18
C GLY A 211 8.37 -33.44 -12.98
N GLY A 212 7.74 -33.72 -11.84
CA GLY A 212 7.20 -35.05 -11.50
C GLY A 212 6.12 -35.59 -12.46
N ASN A 213 5.54 -34.71 -13.28
CA ASN A 213 4.50 -35.04 -14.27
C ASN A 213 4.98 -34.92 -15.73
N GLY A 214 6.29 -34.71 -15.99
CA GLY A 214 6.83 -34.59 -17.35
C GLY A 214 7.59 -33.28 -17.64
N PRO A 215 7.89 -32.98 -18.91
CA PRO A 215 8.60 -31.76 -19.30
C PRO A 215 7.74 -30.52 -19.00
N ILE A 216 8.37 -29.49 -18.42
CA ILE A 216 7.80 -28.17 -18.18
C ILE A 216 8.25 -27.27 -19.33
N TYR A 217 7.29 -26.72 -20.07
CA TYR A 217 7.60 -25.96 -21.27
C TYR A 217 7.65 -24.45 -20.99
N ARG A 218 8.44 -23.71 -21.79
CA ARG A 218 8.63 -22.26 -21.65
C ARG A 218 7.32 -21.49 -21.77
N ASN A 219 6.49 -21.88 -22.72
CA ASN A 219 5.16 -21.33 -22.90
C ASN A 219 4.24 -21.62 -21.69
N GLU A 220 4.39 -22.70 -20.95
CA GLU A 220 3.54 -22.93 -19.76
C GLU A 220 3.86 -21.95 -18.61
N ILE A 221 5.12 -21.51 -18.50
CA ILE A 221 5.58 -20.55 -17.49
C ILE A 221 5.31 -19.11 -17.92
N TYR A 222 5.52 -18.79 -19.21
CA TYR A 222 5.48 -17.41 -19.72
C TYR A 222 4.26 -17.06 -20.60
N ALA A 223 3.51 -18.02 -21.17
CA ALA A 223 2.31 -17.70 -21.97
C ALA A 223 1.14 -17.18 -21.12
N ASN A 224 1.20 -17.36 -19.79
CA ASN A 224 0.25 -16.72 -18.88
C ASN A 224 0.45 -15.21 -18.76
N GLN A 225 1.64 -14.66 -19.08
CA GLN A 225 1.92 -13.23 -18.95
C GLN A 225 1.15 -12.40 -20.00
N PRO A 226 1.26 -12.67 -21.33
CA PRO A 226 0.46 -11.97 -22.34
C PRO A 226 -1.06 -12.11 -22.12
N ARG A 227 -1.52 -13.33 -21.77
CA ARG A 227 -2.95 -13.59 -21.51
C ARG A 227 -3.46 -12.79 -20.32
N ARG A 228 -2.67 -12.72 -19.23
CA ARG A 228 -3.03 -11.93 -18.05
C ARG A 228 -3.02 -10.44 -18.36
N ALA A 229 -2.00 -9.93 -19.04
CA ALA A 229 -1.89 -8.53 -19.42
C ALA A 229 -3.07 -8.09 -20.30
N ALA A 230 -3.41 -8.88 -21.32
CA ALA A 230 -4.55 -8.62 -22.19
C ALA A 230 -5.88 -8.59 -21.42
N ARG A 231 -6.11 -9.54 -20.49
CA ARG A 231 -7.34 -9.57 -19.67
C ARG A 231 -7.45 -8.36 -18.73
N ILE A 232 -6.36 -7.95 -18.09
CA ILE A 232 -6.34 -6.76 -17.23
C ILE A 232 -6.66 -5.52 -18.07
N ALA A 233 -6.00 -5.35 -19.21
CA ALA A 233 -6.27 -4.24 -20.11
C ALA A 233 -7.73 -4.22 -20.62
N LEU A 234 -8.33 -5.39 -20.88
CA LEU A 234 -9.74 -5.50 -21.25
C LEU A 234 -10.68 -5.16 -20.09
N GLN A 235 -10.29 -5.43 -18.84
CA GLN A 235 -11.01 -5.00 -17.64
C GLN A 235 -10.94 -3.48 -17.48
N ASP A 236 -9.77 -2.87 -17.67
CA ASP A 236 -9.61 -1.41 -17.60
C ASP A 236 -10.44 -0.70 -18.68
N ILE A 237 -10.54 -1.27 -19.88
CA ILE A 237 -11.42 -0.76 -20.93
C ILE A 237 -12.89 -0.90 -20.53
N ALA A 238 -13.27 -2.04 -19.94
CA ALA A 238 -14.64 -2.26 -19.47
C ALA A 238 -15.01 -1.21 -18.40
N ASP A 239 -14.11 -0.93 -17.46
CA ASP A 239 -14.29 0.12 -16.45
C ASP A 239 -14.40 1.50 -17.08
N ALA A 240 -13.53 1.83 -18.03
CA ALA A 240 -13.58 3.09 -18.77
C ALA A 240 -14.86 3.27 -19.61
N GLN A 241 -15.54 2.18 -19.96
CA GLN A 241 -16.79 2.15 -20.71
C GLN A 241 -18.03 1.98 -19.82
N ASP A 242 -17.86 1.88 -18.49
CA ASP A 242 -18.91 1.50 -17.54
C ASP A 242 -19.62 0.17 -17.91
N ASP A 243 -18.91 -0.75 -18.55
CA ASP A 243 -19.43 -2.05 -19.04
C ASP A 243 -19.12 -3.18 -18.04
N VAL A 244 -19.96 -3.27 -17.01
CA VAL A 244 -19.79 -4.27 -15.94
C VAL A 244 -19.83 -5.72 -16.46
N ASP A 245 -20.64 -5.99 -17.49
CA ASP A 245 -20.76 -7.34 -18.05
C ASP A 245 -19.48 -7.74 -18.81
N ALA A 246 -18.86 -6.80 -19.54
CA ALA A 246 -17.56 -7.03 -20.16
C ALA A 246 -16.47 -7.28 -19.11
N PHE A 247 -16.48 -6.54 -17.98
CA PHE A 247 -15.54 -6.79 -16.89
C PHE A 247 -15.68 -8.20 -16.32
N ILE A 248 -16.92 -8.62 -16.01
CA ILE A 248 -17.22 -9.97 -15.50
C ILE A 248 -16.77 -11.05 -16.50
N ALA A 249 -17.00 -10.83 -17.81
CA ALA A 249 -16.63 -11.78 -18.85
C ALA A 249 -15.10 -12.03 -18.96
N GLN A 250 -14.26 -11.12 -18.46
CA GLN A 250 -12.80 -11.31 -18.43
C GLN A 250 -12.33 -12.13 -17.23
N GLN A 251 -13.19 -12.39 -16.24
CA GLN A 251 -12.83 -13.13 -15.04
C GLN A 251 -12.85 -14.64 -15.32
N PRO A 252 -11.74 -15.37 -15.05
CA PRO A 252 -11.76 -16.83 -15.12
C PRO A 252 -12.82 -17.44 -14.18
N GLU A 253 -13.50 -18.50 -14.60
CA GLU A 253 -14.59 -19.12 -13.81
C GLU A 253 -14.17 -19.47 -12.37
N GLY A 254 -12.93 -19.92 -12.18
CA GLY A 254 -12.39 -20.28 -10.86
C GLY A 254 -12.06 -19.09 -9.94
N THR A 255 -11.97 -17.85 -10.47
CA THR A 255 -11.68 -16.66 -9.66
C THR A 255 -12.94 -15.95 -9.19
N LEU A 256 -14.11 -16.21 -9.80
CA LEU A 256 -15.39 -15.61 -9.42
C LEU A 256 -15.81 -15.92 -7.97
N THR A 257 -15.35 -17.06 -7.43
CA THR A 257 -15.61 -17.45 -6.03
C THR A 257 -14.58 -16.88 -5.04
N SER A 258 -13.57 -16.14 -5.52
CA SER A 258 -12.62 -15.44 -4.66
C SER A 258 -13.31 -14.24 -4.00
N PRO A 259 -13.21 -14.06 -2.67
CA PRO A 259 -13.81 -12.90 -2.00
C PRO A 259 -13.38 -11.58 -2.63
N THR A 260 -12.09 -11.41 -2.94
CA THR A 260 -11.56 -10.16 -3.52
C THR A 260 -12.21 -9.84 -4.88
N VAL A 261 -12.29 -10.83 -5.77
CA VAL A 261 -12.88 -10.65 -7.11
C VAL A 261 -14.40 -10.43 -7.00
N ALA A 262 -15.06 -11.14 -6.10
CA ALA A 262 -16.49 -10.96 -5.85
C ALA A 262 -16.80 -9.54 -5.33
N THR A 263 -15.96 -8.98 -4.44
CA THR A 263 -16.06 -7.59 -4.00
C THR A 263 -15.92 -6.62 -5.17
N GLU A 264 -14.87 -6.76 -5.98
CA GLU A 264 -14.63 -5.90 -7.15
C GLU A 264 -15.80 -5.91 -8.15
N ILE A 265 -16.40 -7.07 -8.40
CA ILE A 265 -17.58 -7.21 -9.25
C ILE A 265 -18.81 -6.56 -8.57
N ALA A 266 -19.01 -6.79 -7.27
CA ALA A 266 -20.13 -6.25 -6.52
C ALA A 266 -20.12 -4.71 -6.52
N ASP A 267 -18.97 -4.09 -6.28
CA ASP A 267 -18.82 -2.62 -6.27
C ASP A 267 -19.23 -2.01 -7.61
N ARG A 268 -18.79 -2.62 -8.73
CA ARG A 268 -19.16 -2.21 -10.09
C ARG A 268 -20.66 -2.39 -10.36
N LEU A 269 -21.22 -3.53 -9.94
CA LEU A 269 -22.66 -3.78 -10.06
C LEU A 269 -23.49 -2.78 -9.24
N LEU A 270 -23.02 -2.37 -8.05
CA LEU A 270 -23.67 -1.37 -7.22
C LEU A 270 -23.66 0.01 -7.87
N LEU A 271 -22.52 0.43 -8.43
CA LEU A 271 -22.42 1.69 -9.19
C LEU A 271 -23.38 1.71 -10.39
N ALA A 272 -23.58 0.56 -11.04
CA ALA A 272 -24.55 0.38 -12.13
C ALA A 272 -26.01 0.20 -11.65
N GLY A 273 -26.29 0.25 -10.35
CA GLY A 273 -27.63 0.07 -9.78
C GLY A 273 -28.16 -1.37 -9.78
N ARG A 274 -27.30 -2.37 -10.02
CA ARG A 274 -27.62 -3.81 -10.09
C ARG A 274 -27.40 -4.53 -8.75
N ALA A 275 -27.94 -3.97 -7.66
CA ALA A 275 -27.68 -4.45 -6.30
C ALA A 275 -28.11 -5.91 -6.04
N GLU A 276 -29.18 -6.40 -6.67
CA GLU A 276 -29.57 -7.82 -6.51
C GLU A 276 -28.55 -8.78 -7.09
N GLU A 277 -27.87 -8.38 -8.16
CA GLU A 277 -26.84 -9.19 -8.78
C GLU A 277 -25.53 -9.13 -8.01
N ALA A 278 -25.17 -7.94 -7.49
CA ALA A 278 -24.06 -7.78 -6.56
C ALA A 278 -24.20 -8.75 -5.37
N LEU A 279 -25.41 -8.84 -4.79
CA LEU A 279 -25.66 -9.75 -3.67
C LEU A 279 -25.49 -11.22 -4.06
N ARG A 280 -25.98 -11.62 -5.24
CA ARG A 280 -25.82 -12.99 -5.76
C ARG A 280 -24.35 -13.37 -5.96
N ILE A 281 -23.54 -12.44 -6.47
CA ILE A 281 -22.10 -12.65 -6.65
C ILE A 281 -21.42 -12.84 -5.28
N LEU A 282 -21.70 -11.97 -4.32
CA LEU A 282 -21.15 -12.09 -2.97
C LEU A 282 -21.59 -13.41 -2.32
N ASP A 283 -22.88 -13.75 -2.36
CA ASP A 283 -23.41 -15.01 -1.79
C ASP A 283 -22.80 -16.29 -2.41
N GLY A 284 -22.23 -16.19 -3.62
CA GLY A 284 -21.56 -17.30 -4.31
C GLY A 284 -20.17 -17.67 -3.77
N VAL A 285 -19.58 -16.83 -2.91
CA VAL A 285 -18.26 -17.07 -2.30
C VAL A 285 -18.32 -18.21 -1.27
N ASP A 286 -17.23 -18.97 -1.10
CA ASP A 286 -17.16 -20.02 -0.07
C ASP A 286 -17.00 -19.41 1.34
N HIS A 287 -18.06 -19.50 2.15
CA HIS A 287 -18.14 -18.94 3.51
C HIS A 287 -17.44 -19.79 4.58
N ARG A 288 -16.70 -20.84 4.20
CA ARG A 288 -15.94 -21.67 5.16
C ARG A 288 -14.82 -20.91 5.87
N PHE A 289 -14.34 -19.83 5.27
CA PHE A 289 -13.29 -18.97 5.82
C PHE A 289 -13.88 -17.65 6.30
N GLU A 290 -13.17 -16.99 7.21
CA GLU A 290 -13.50 -15.63 7.61
C GLU A 290 -13.35 -14.70 6.39
N MET A 291 -14.40 -13.94 6.08
CA MET A 291 -14.39 -13.05 4.92
C MET A 291 -13.51 -11.83 5.18
N PRO A 292 -12.75 -11.35 4.18
CA PRO A 292 -12.02 -10.08 4.27
C PRO A 292 -12.96 -8.92 4.62
N PHE A 293 -12.41 -7.89 5.27
CA PHE A 293 -13.19 -6.73 5.70
C PHE A 293 -13.89 -6.03 4.52
N GLU A 294 -13.20 -5.90 3.40
CA GLU A 294 -13.68 -5.25 2.18
C GLU A 294 -14.90 -5.99 1.61
N TRP A 295 -14.89 -7.33 1.64
CA TRP A 295 -16.03 -8.14 1.24
C TRP A 295 -17.22 -7.95 2.19
N GLN A 296 -16.96 -7.88 3.50
CA GLN A 296 -18.00 -7.66 4.50
C GLN A 296 -18.67 -6.30 4.30
N GLU A 297 -17.90 -5.25 4.03
CA GLU A 297 -18.42 -3.91 3.74
C GLU A 297 -19.21 -3.89 2.41
N ALA A 298 -18.70 -4.48 1.33
CA ALA A 298 -19.44 -4.55 0.06
C ALA A 298 -20.79 -5.27 0.21
N ARG A 299 -20.86 -6.31 1.05
CA ARG A 299 -22.13 -6.97 1.38
C ARG A 299 -23.09 -6.04 2.13
N VAL A 300 -22.59 -5.30 3.11
CA VAL A 300 -23.38 -4.31 3.87
C VAL A 300 -23.93 -3.24 2.94
N GLU A 301 -23.08 -2.65 2.10
CA GLU A 301 -23.47 -1.63 1.12
C GLU A 301 -24.51 -2.16 0.14
N THR A 302 -24.34 -3.41 -0.32
CA THR A 302 -25.33 -4.08 -1.16
C THR A 302 -26.68 -4.23 -0.48
N LEU A 303 -26.71 -4.64 0.79
CA LEU A 303 -27.95 -4.75 1.56
C LEU A 303 -28.61 -3.38 1.77
N GLU A 304 -27.82 -2.33 2.02
CA GLU A 304 -28.33 -0.95 2.13
C GLU A 304 -28.93 -0.46 0.80
N ALA A 305 -28.27 -0.72 -0.33
CA ALA A 305 -28.76 -0.37 -1.67
C ALA A 305 -30.07 -1.07 -2.02
N LEU A 306 -30.29 -2.29 -1.50
CA LEU A 306 -31.54 -3.04 -1.62
C LEU A 306 -32.64 -2.58 -0.65
N GLY A 307 -32.39 -1.56 0.18
CA GLY A 307 -33.33 -1.11 1.22
C GLY A 307 -33.44 -2.06 2.42
N ARG A 308 -32.53 -3.04 2.54
CA ARG A 308 -32.51 -4.05 3.62
C ARG A 308 -31.65 -3.58 4.80
N GLY A 309 -31.90 -2.35 5.26
CA GLY A 309 -31.06 -1.66 6.26
C GLY A 309 -30.98 -2.39 7.61
N GLU A 310 -32.07 -3.02 8.07
CA GLU A 310 -32.06 -3.82 9.30
C GLU A 310 -31.14 -5.04 9.19
N GLU A 311 -31.14 -5.70 8.04
CA GLU A 311 -30.26 -6.85 7.78
C GLU A 311 -28.79 -6.41 7.67
N ALA A 312 -28.53 -5.26 7.04
CA ALA A 312 -27.20 -4.66 6.99
C ALA A 312 -26.67 -4.35 8.41
N GLN A 313 -27.50 -3.79 9.29
CA GLN A 313 -27.15 -3.54 10.70
C GLN A 313 -26.90 -4.83 11.47
N ALA A 314 -27.77 -5.83 11.32
CA ALA A 314 -27.60 -7.14 11.95
C ALA A 314 -26.29 -7.81 11.49
N TYR A 315 -25.93 -7.66 10.22
CA TYR A 315 -24.70 -8.20 9.65
C TYR A 315 -23.45 -7.49 10.18
N ARG A 316 -23.41 -6.14 10.24
CA ARG A 316 -22.32 -5.40 10.90
C ARG A 316 -22.08 -5.88 12.33
N TRP A 317 -23.16 -6.04 13.09
CA TRP A 317 -23.09 -6.55 14.47
C TRP A 317 -22.56 -7.99 14.53
N GLN A 318 -22.96 -8.84 13.58
CA GLN A 318 -22.42 -10.20 13.47
C GLN A 318 -20.92 -10.18 13.18
N CYS A 319 -20.46 -9.38 12.22
CA CYS A 319 -19.04 -9.25 11.89
C CYS A 319 -18.23 -8.78 13.11
N PHE A 320 -18.71 -7.76 13.83
CA PHE A 320 -18.11 -7.35 15.10
C PHE A 320 -18.02 -8.51 16.10
N LYS A 321 -19.09 -9.27 16.31
CA LYS A 321 -19.08 -10.40 17.26
C LYS A 321 -18.13 -11.53 16.86
N GLN A 322 -17.81 -11.68 15.57
CA GLN A 322 -16.92 -12.73 15.09
C GLN A 322 -15.44 -12.37 15.30
N SER A 323 -15.06 -11.10 15.05
CA SER A 323 -13.66 -10.69 14.98
C SER A 323 -13.25 -9.60 15.98
N LEU A 324 -14.22 -8.96 16.65
CA LEU A 324 -14.06 -7.70 17.39
C LEU A 324 -13.47 -6.56 16.54
N ASN A 325 -13.76 -6.55 15.23
CA ASN A 325 -13.33 -5.45 14.37
C ASN A 325 -14.04 -4.15 14.75
N GLY A 326 -13.26 -3.16 15.18
CA GLY A 326 -13.78 -1.85 15.60
C GLY A 326 -14.40 -1.05 14.45
N GLU A 327 -13.99 -1.22 13.20
CA GLU A 327 -14.60 -0.48 12.09
C GLU A 327 -16.07 -0.86 11.90
N HIS A 328 -16.41 -2.15 12.01
CA HIS A 328 -17.78 -2.63 12.03
C HIS A 328 -18.61 -2.06 13.17
N LEU A 329 -18.04 -1.97 14.39
CA LEU A 329 -18.72 -1.36 15.53
C LEU A 329 -18.94 0.15 15.31
N ARG A 330 -17.95 0.90 14.79
CA ARG A 330 -18.14 2.34 14.47
C ARG A 330 -19.23 2.53 13.43
N ALA A 331 -19.23 1.72 12.38
CA ALA A 331 -20.23 1.78 11.32
C ALA A 331 -21.64 1.43 11.82
N PHE A 332 -21.74 0.46 12.74
CA PHE A 332 -22.99 0.11 13.42
C PHE A 332 -23.51 1.28 14.27
N LEU A 333 -22.69 1.80 15.20
CA LEU A 333 -23.08 2.89 16.11
C LEU A 333 -23.50 4.16 15.36
N ARG A 334 -22.80 4.52 14.28
CA ARG A 334 -23.09 5.73 13.48
C ARG A 334 -24.50 5.75 12.87
N LYS A 335 -25.13 4.59 12.69
CA LYS A 335 -26.45 4.46 12.08
C LYS A 335 -27.58 4.40 13.12
N LEU A 336 -27.25 4.37 14.42
CA LEU A 336 -28.20 4.47 15.51
C LEU A 336 -28.53 5.94 15.80
N ALA A 337 -29.66 6.18 16.47
CA ALA A 337 -29.95 7.49 17.02
C ALA A 337 -29.03 7.79 18.22
N ASP A 338 -28.72 9.06 18.46
CA ASP A 338 -27.75 9.56 19.47
C ASP A 338 -27.95 9.07 20.93
N PHE A 339 -29.04 8.37 21.25
CA PHE A 339 -29.28 7.80 22.58
C PHE A 339 -29.15 6.27 22.62
N ASP A 340 -29.28 5.61 21.47
CA ASP A 340 -29.19 4.15 21.35
C ASP A 340 -27.74 3.68 21.15
N ASP A 341 -26.85 4.59 20.73
CA ASP A 341 -25.42 4.31 20.48
C ASP A 341 -24.65 4.01 21.78
N ILE A 342 -24.90 4.75 22.86
CA ILE A 342 -24.26 4.51 24.17
C ILE A 342 -24.66 3.12 24.69
N GLU A 343 -25.95 2.78 24.67
CA GLU A 343 -26.41 1.47 25.13
C GLU A 343 -25.85 0.33 24.26
N ALA A 344 -25.76 0.55 22.94
CA ALA A 344 -25.15 -0.40 22.02
C ALA A 344 -23.63 -0.57 22.26
N GLU A 345 -22.91 0.52 22.55
CA GLU A 345 -21.49 0.48 22.87
C GLU A 345 -21.25 -0.29 24.18
N GLU A 346 -22.05 -0.05 25.22
CA GLU A 346 -21.97 -0.80 26.47
C GLU A 346 -22.20 -2.31 26.25
N LYS A 347 -23.18 -2.68 25.40
CA LYS A 347 -23.41 -4.07 24.98
C LYS A 347 -22.21 -4.65 24.23
N ALA A 348 -21.56 -3.86 23.38
CA ALA A 348 -20.37 -4.27 22.65
C ALA A 348 -19.18 -4.52 23.59
N PHE A 349 -18.97 -3.65 24.57
CA PHE A 349 -17.94 -3.83 25.59
C PHE A 349 -18.21 -5.05 26.47
N ALA A 350 -19.46 -5.26 26.90
CA ALA A 350 -19.84 -6.45 27.65
C ALA A 350 -19.56 -7.74 26.86
N PHE A 351 -19.85 -7.73 25.54
CA PHE A 351 -19.52 -8.85 24.66
C PHE A 351 -18.00 -9.05 24.55
N ALA A 352 -17.23 -7.98 24.32
CA ALA A 352 -15.77 -8.04 24.19
C ALA A 352 -15.08 -8.58 25.47
N HIS A 353 -15.58 -8.24 26.67
CA HIS A 353 -15.09 -8.80 27.93
C HIS A 353 -15.20 -10.32 28.01
N GLY A 354 -16.30 -10.87 27.49
CA GLY A 354 -16.57 -12.31 27.45
C GLY A 354 -15.98 -13.04 26.24
N PHE A 355 -15.26 -12.35 25.36
CA PHE A 355 -14.77 -12.95 24.11
C PHE A 355 -13.72 -14.04 24.40
N PRO A 356 -13.77 -15.23 23.76
CA PRO A 356 -12.89 -16.34 24.14
C PRO A 356 -11.40 -16.01 24.12
N ASP A 357 -10.93 -15.28 23.11
CA ASP A 357 -9.54 -14.85 22.98
C ASP A 357 -9.32 -13.50 23.72
N VAL A 358 -8.67 -13.57 24.89
CA VAL A 358 -8.37 -12.38 25.71
C VAL A 358 -7.47 -11.38 24.99
N HIS A 359 -6.58 -11.84 24.09
CA HIS A 359 -5.64 -10.97 23.38
C HIS A 359 -6.34 -10.20 22.28
N ARG A 360 -7.29 -10.82 21.57
CA ARG A 360 -8.15 -10.10 20.62
C ARG A 360 -9.00 -9.04 21.32
N ALA A 361 -9.61 -9.38 22.45
CA ALA A 361 -10.37 -8.42 23.25
C ALA A 361 -9.50 -7.25 23.76
N LEU A 362 -8.28 -7.54 24.23
CA LEU A 362 -7.34 -6.51 24.66
C LEU A 362 -6.92 -5.61 23.48
N ALA A 363 -6.58 -6.19 22.33
CA ALA A 363 -6.23 -5.43 21.14
C ALA A 363 -7.38 -4.52 20.70
N PHE A 364 -8.62 -5.02 20.74
CA PHE A 364 -9.81 -4.22 20.45
C PHE A 364 -9.94 -3.02 21.40
N PHE A 365 -9.90 -3.21 22.73
CA PHE A 365 -10.07 -2.09 23.66
C PHE A 365 -8.95 -1.03 23.56
N LEU A 366 -7.71 -1.45 23.25
CA LEU A 366 -6.61 -0.53 23.01
C LEU A 366 -6.81 0.27 21.71
N ALA A 367 -7.29 -0.37 20.64
CA ALA A 367 -7.60 0.27 19.36
C ALA A 367 -8.91 1.09 19.36
N TRP A 368 -9.85 0.80 20.28
CA TRP A 368 -11.09 1.55 20.56
C TRP A 368 -10.90 2.66 21.62
N PRO A 369 -9.66 3.10 21.87
CA PRO A 369 -9.19 3.77 23.09
C PRO A 369 -9.99 3.63 24.42
N ALA A 370 -10.68 2.52 24.68
CA ALA A 370 -11.43 2.28 25.91
C ALA A 370 -10.51 1.75 27.02
N HIS A 371 -9.52 2.55 27.42
CA HIS A 371 -8.46 2.14 28.36
C HIS A 371 -8.98 1.64 29.72
N ALA A 372 -10.10 2.19 30.19
CA ALA A 372 -10.74 1.73 31.43
C ALA A 372 -11.29 0.30 31.29
N GLU A 373 -11.86 -0.04 30.13
CA GLU A 373 -12.32 -1.40 29.83
C GLU A 373 -11.16 -2.36 29.61
N ALA A 374 -10.10 -1.93 28.91
CA ALA A 374 -8.87 -2.71 28.80
C ALA A 374 -8.30 -3.06 30.20
N ALA A 375 -8.25 -2.09 31.12
CA ALA A 375 -7.78 -2.32 32.48
C ALA A 375 -8.65 -3.33 33.25
N LYS A 376 -9.99 -3.24 33.13
CA LYS A 376 -10.92 -4.22 33.71
C LYS A 376 -10.70 -5.63 33.15
N LEU A 377 -10.52 -5.75 31.82
CA LEU A 377 -10.26 -7.03 31.16
C LEU A 377 -8.97 -7.68 31.69
N ILE A 378 -7.89 -6.91 31.74
CA ILE A 378 -6.58 -7.34 32.24
C ILE A 378 -6.66 -7.83 33.68
N PHE A 379 -7.38 -7.09 34.54
CA PHE A 379 -7.55 -7.47 35.94
C PHE A 379 -8.36 -8.76 36.10
N ASN A 380 -9.47 -8.88 35.38
CA ASN A 380 -10.38 -10.02 35.51
C ASN A 380 -9.81 -11.31 34.90
N ARG A 381 -9.02 -11.21 33.83
CA ARG A 381 -8.51 -12.35 33.04
C ARG A 381 -6.99 -12.43 33.02
N GLN A 382 -6.34 -11.92 34.07
CA GLN A 382 -4.87 -11.89 34.19
C GLN A 382 -4.21 -13.26 33.91
N ALA A 383 -4.83 -14.36 34.36
CA ALA A 383 -4.29 -15.71 34.23
C ALA A 383 -4.24 -16.22 32.77
N GLU A 384 -5.00 -15.61 31.86
CA GLU A 384 -5.07 -16.00 30.44
C GLU A 384 -4.09 -15.20 29.57
N LEU A 385 -3.42 -14.19 30.13
CA LEU A 385 -2.50 -13.32 29.40
C LEU A 385 -1.19 -14.06 29.07
N ASP A 386 -1.02 -14.36 27.79
CA ASP A 386 0.23 -14.86 27.21
C ASP A 386 1.25 -13.73 27.00
N GLY A 387 2.34 -13.77 27.79
CA GLY A 387 3.47 -12.84 27.68
C GLY A 387 4.36 -13.04 26.45
N ASP A 388 4.12 -14.05 25.60
CA ASP A 388 4.81 -14.19 24.30
C ASP A 388 4.28 -13.20 23.24
N ARG A 389 3.08 -12.64 23.44
CA ARG A 389 2.48 -11.60 22.60
C ARG A 389 3.14 -10.23 22.82
N TYR A 390 4.47 -10.19 22.65
CA TYR A 390 5.33 -9.08 23.08
C TYR A 390 4.92 -7.72 22.54
N GLU A 391 4.53 -7.62 21.27
CA GLU A 391 4.13 -6.35 20.64
C GLU A 391 2.85 -5.78 21.27
N LEU A 392 1.80 -6.60 21.39
CA LEU A 392 0.54 -6.22 22.04
C LEU A 392 0.75 -5.83 23.50
N MET A 393 1.51 -6.63 24.25
CA MET A 393 1.74 -6.39 25.68
C MET A 393 2.56 -5.13 25.93
N THR A 394 3.57 -4.87 25.10
CA THR A 394 4.40 -3.66 25.19
C THR A 394 3.58 -2.41 24.88
N SER A 395 2.87 -2.42 23.75
CA SER A 395 1.99 -1.31 23.36
C SER A 395 0.91 -1.05 24.41
N GLY A 396 0.25 -2.10 24.91
CA GLY A 396 -0.75 -1.99 25.96
C GLY A 396 -0.19 -1.43 27.27
N ALA A 397 0.99 -1.87 27.70
CA ALA A 397 1.62 -1.34 28.92
C ALA A 397 1.96 0.15 28.78
N GLU A 398 2.50 0.58 27.64
CA GLU A 398 2.82 1.97 27.37
C GLU A 398 1.56 2.87 27.36
N MET A 399 0.48 2.42 26.72
CA MET A 399 -0.79 3.17 26.67
C MET A 399 -1.47 3.29 28.03
N LEU A 400 -1.36 2.25 28.88
CA LEU A 400 -2.08 2.18 30.15
C LEU A 400 -1.30 2.80 31.32
N ARG A 401 0.02 2.97 31.23
CA ARG A 401 0.87 3.30 32.40
C ARG A 401 0.51 4.58 33.14
N GLU A 402 0.00 5.61 32.45
CA GLU A 402 -0.28 6.91 33.06
C GLU A 402 -1.59 6.92 33.85
N LYS A 403 -2.66 6.31 33.30
CA LYS A 403 -4.01 6.33 33.88
C LYS A 403 -4.39 5.03 34.59
N HIS A 404 -3.76 3.92 34.23
CA HIS A 404 -4.03 2.58 34.75
C HIS A 404 -2.72 1.83 35.06
N PRO A 405 -1.89 2.33 36.00
CA PRO A 405 -0.55 1.80 36.29
C PRO A 405 -0.56 0.33 36.75
N LEU A 406 -1.62 -0.12 37.42
CA LEU A 406 -1.78 -1.54 37.80
C LEU A 406 -1.91 -2.45 36.56
N ALA A 407 -2.75 -2.07 35.59
CA ALA A 407 -2.95 -2.85 34.38
C ALA A 407 -1.66 -2.94 33.56
N ALA A 408 -0.95 -1.82 33.39
CA ALA A 408 0.37 -1.80 32.77
C ALA A 408 1.36 -2.74 33.48
N THR A 409 1.38 -2.71 34.82
CA THR A 409 2.22 -3.60 35.63
C THR A 409 1.89 -5.07 35.40
N ILE A 410 0.61 -5.44 35.28
CA ILE A 410 0.19 -6.82 35.01
C ILE A 410 0.72 -7.29 33.64
N LEU A 411 0.60 -6.47 32.59
CA LEU A 411 1.12 -6.81 31.25
C LEU A 411 2.64 -6.97 31.26
N LEU A 412 3.36 -6.03 31.88
CA LEU A 412 4.83 -6.12 32.03
C LEU A 412 5.24 -7.40 32.77
N ARG A 413 4.53 -7.75 33.84
CA ARG A 413 4.78 -8.98 34.61
C ARG A 413 4.48 -10.24 33.81
N SER A 414 3.47 -10.25 32.94
CA SER A 414 3.20 -11.39 32.05
C SER A 414 4.39 -11.67 31.11
N MET A 415 4.99 -10.61 30.54
CA MET A 415 6.17 -10.72 29.68
C MET A 415 7.41 -11.18 30.45
N ILE A 416 7.59 -10.69 31.68
CA ILE A 416 8.68 -11.15 32.58
C ILE A 416 8.51 -12.63 32.89
N GLY A 417 7.31 -13.05 33.30
CA GLY A 417 6.96 -14.44 33.60
C GLY A 417 7.28 -15.36 32.43
N PHE A 418 6.75 -15.05 31.24
CA PHE A 418 7.01 -15.82 30.03
C PHE A 418 8.52 -15.98 29.75
N ALA A 419 9.28 -14.87 29.79
CA ALA A 419 10.71 -14.90 29.47
C ALA A 419 11.50 -15.77 30.47
N VAL A 420 11.19 -15.66 31.76
CA VAL A 420 11.92 -16.33 32.84
C VAL A 420 11.53 -17.81 32.96
N GLU A 421 10.23 -18.13 32.88
CA GLU A 421 9.70 -19.50 32.92
C GLU A 421 10.23 -20.33 31.76
N ASN A 422 10.16 -19.80 30.53
CA ASN A 422 10.63 -20.50 29.32
C ASN A 422 12.14 -20.38 29.10
N GLY A 423 12.88 -19.70 29.99
CA GLY A 423 14.33 -19.55 29.90
C GLY A 423 14.83 -18.84 28.63
N ARG A 424 14.05 -17.88 28.11
CA ARG A 424 14.37 -17.11 26.90
C ARG A 424 15.46 -16.07 27.18
N SER A 425 16.72 -16.52 27.19
CA SER A 425 17.89 -15.68 27.52
C SER A 425 18.01 -14.42 26.66
N SER A 426 17.63 -14.48 25.38
CA SER A 426 17.60 -13.32 24.48
C SER A 426 16.65 -12.20 24.96
N ARG A 427 15.61 -12.53 25.72
CA ARG A 427 14.62 -11.58 26.25
C ARG A 427 14.95 -11.08 27.67
N TYR A 428 15.98 -11.60 28.35
CA TYR A 428 16.27 -11.22 29.74
C TYR A 428 16.60 -9.73 29.93
N ARG A 429 17.25 -9.09 28.96
CA ARG A 429 17.51 -7.65 29.01
C ARG A 429 16.21 -6.84 28.99
N HIS A 430 15.23 -7.27 28.20
CA HIS A 430 13.91 -6.65 28.14
C HIS A 430 13.13 -6.91 29.44
N ALA A 431 13.10 -8.15 29.91
CA ALA A 431 12.47 -8.51 31.19
C ALA A 431 13.04 -7.72 32.39
N ALA A 432 14.36 -7.49 32.44
CA ALA A 432 14.96 -6.68 33.50
C ALA A 432 14.52 -5.21 33.44
N ARG A 433 14.37 -4.65 32.22
CA ARG A 433 13.81 -3.29 32.03
C ARG A 433 12.34 -3.23 32.45
N HIS A 434 11.53 -4.21 32.04
CA HIS A 434 10.12 -4.30 32.45
C HIS A 434 9.98 -4.40 33.98
N LEU A 435 10.91 -5.10 34.66
CA LEU A 435 10.90 -5.17 36.12
C LEU A 435 11.21 -3.82 36.77
N ALA A 436 12.19 -3.08 36.23
CA ALA A 436 12.49 -1.72 36.69
C ALA A 436 11.31 -0.76 36.44
N GLU A 437 10.62 -0.91 35.31
CA GLU A 437 9.42 -0.13 35.01
C GLU A 437 8.27 -0.46 35.99
N CYS A 438 8.05 -1.74 36.30
CA CYS A 438 7.12 -2.16 37.36
C CYS A 438 7.48 -1.55 38.72
N ALA A 439 8.76 -1.29 39.01
CA ALA A 439 9.18 -0.64 40.24
C ALA A 439 8.84 0.85 40.22
N SER A 440 9.01 1.54 39.07
CA SER A 440 8.63 2.95 38.92
C SER A 440 7.12 3.18 38.95
N LEU A 441 6.31 2.21 38.53
CA LEU A 441 4.85 2.30 38.57
C LEU A 441 4.27 2.02 39.96
N ALA A 442 4.96 1.25 40.80
CA ALA A 442 4.45 0.80 42.08
C ALA A 442 3.99 1.93 43.04
N PRO A 443 4.68 3.08 43.15
CA PRO A 443 4.23 4.20 43.98
C PRO A 443 2.94 4.88 43.51
N HIS A 444 2.53 4.63 42.26
CA HIS A 444 1.33 5.19 41.65
C HIS A 444 0.13 4.21 41.69
N ILE A 445 0.26 3.09 42.42
CA ILE A 445 -0.78 2.08 42.57
C ILE A 445 -1.25 2.07 44.02
N ASP A 446 -2.44 2.59 44.26
CA ASP A 446 -3.04 2.65 45.61
C ASP A 446 -3.54 1.28 46.09
N ASP A 447 -4.14 0.51 45.18
CA ASP A 447 -4.66 -0.83 45.42
C ASP A 447 -4.15 -1.80 44.35
N PHE A 448 -3.49 -2.87 44.77
CA PHE A 448 -3.01 -3.93 43.88
C PHE A 448 -4.09 -5.00 43.62
N GLY A 449 -5.21 -4.97 44.34
CA GLY A 449 -6.30 -5.94 44.21
C GLY A 449 -5.82 -7.38 44.38
N SER A 450 -6.10 -8.24 43.40
CA SER A 450 -5.61 -9.64 43.36
C SER A 450 -4.14 -9.77 42.94
N ALA A 451 -3.55 -8.71 42.37
CA ALA A 451 -2.14 -8.68 42.03
C ALA A 451 -1.28 -8.47 43.29
N ARG A 452 -0.03 -8.93 43.22
CA ARG A 452 0.90 -8.76 44.36
C ARG A 452 1.54 -7.36 44.34
N PRO A 453 1.76 -6.73 45.51
CA PRO A 453 2.65 -5.56 45.62
C PRO A 453 4.03 -5.86 45.03
N HIS A 454 4.75 -4.82 44.59
CA HIS A 454 6.02 -4.98 43.87
C HIS A 454 7.04 -5.83 44.62
N ASP A 455 7.31 -5.54 45.88
CA ASP A 455 8.32 -6.26 46.67
C ASP A 455 7.95 -7.74 46.89
N ALA A 456 6.65 -8.01 47.08
CA ALA A 456 6.13 -9.37 47.19
C ALA A 456 6.26 -10.14 45.87
N TYR A 457 6.01 -9.48 44.73
CA TYR A 457 6.22 -10.07 43.40
C TYR A 457 7.70 -10.39 43.15
N VAL A 458 8.63 -9.46 43.45
CA VAL A 458 10.07 -9.69 43.28
C VAL A 458 10.56 -10.83 44.16
N THR A 459 10.11 -10.88 45.41
CA THR A 459 10.47 -11.95 46.36
C THR A 459 10.04 -13.32 45.83
N GLU A 460 8.81 -13.42 45.31
CA GLU A 460 8.31 -14.66 44.74
C GLU A 460 9.01 -15.04 43.43
N LEU A 461 9.25 -14.07 42.55
CA LEU A 461 10.00 -14.29 41.31
C LEU A 461 11.41 -14.82 41.60
N LYS A 462 12.07 -14.29 42.64
CA LYS A 462 13.38 -14.76 43.11
C LYS A 462 13.31 -16.15 43.74
N ARG A 463 12.24 -16.45 44.48
CA ARG A 463 12.01 -17.78 45.07
C ARG A 463 11.84 -18.85 43.98
N GLN A 464 11.05 -18.57 42.94
CA GLN A 464 10.76 -19.53 41.87
C GLN A 464 11.91 -19.65 40.84
N HIS A 465 12.55 -18.53 40.50
CA HIS A 465 13.51 -18.47 39.39
C HIS A 465 14.90 -17.95 39.78
N GLY A 466 15.30 -18.06 41.04
CA GLY A 466 16.60 -17.58 41.56
C GLY A 466 17.84 -18.16 40.84
N LYS A 467 17.71 -19.33 40.21
CA LYS A 467 18.79 -19.99 39.45
C LYS A 467 19.00 -19.39 38.05
N LYS A 468 18.15 -18.48 37.58
CA LYS A 468 18.29 -17.80 36.28
C LYS A 468 19.32 -16.67 36.40
N HIS A 469 20.58 -17.02 36.65
CA HIS A 469 21.65 -16.06 36.96
C HIS A 469 21.82 -14.96 35.90
N GLY A 470 21.67 -15.28 34.61
CA GLY A 470 21.76 -14.30 33.53
C GLY A 470 20.64 -13.25 33.50
N PHE A 471 19.49 -13.52 34.13
CA PHE A 471 18.44 -12.52 34.34
C PHE A 471 18.75 -11.68 35.57
N TRP A 472 19.05 -12.31 36.71
CA TRP A 472 19.33 -11.61 37.96
C TRP A 472 20.59 -10.73 37.92
N SER A 473 21.59 -11.07 37.10
CA SER A 473 22.78 -10.24 36.92
C SER A 473 22.51 -8.90 36.21
N LEU A 474 21.34 -8.76 35.57
CA LEU A 474 20.93 -7.54 34.87
C LEU A 474 20.10 -6.60 35.76
N ILE A 475 19.64 -7.08 36.92
CA ILE A 475 18.87 -6.31 37.90
C ILE A 475 19.87 -5.78 38.94
N ARG A 476 19.95 -4.47 39.08
CA ARG A 476 20.86 -3.80 40.02
C ARG A 476 20.14 -3.41 41.29
#